data_AF-A0A1H7FTK5-F1
#
_entry.id   AF-A0A1H7FTK5-F1
#
_cell.length_a   1.000
_cell.length_b   1.000
_cell.length_c   1.000
_cell.angle_alpha   90.00
_cell.angle_beta   90.00
_cell.angle_gamma   90.00
#
_symmetry.space_group_name_H-M   'P 1'
#
loop_
_entity.id
_entity.type
_entity.pdbx_description
1 polymer ?
#
loop_
_entity_poly.entity_id
_entity_poly.type
_entity_poly.pdbx_seq_one_letter_code
_entity_poly.pdbx_strand_id
1 'polypeptide(L)'
;MNFNDPVTPATVLGELICYAQAQPEHSQSFSFSHLKLDSDLCPGFHDKAARILASFDKYRSITYDVQRPRKGGADMVMRYSSTANSAGNERYIAMGVISFDDFEKNGDLVPKIKGKIYEAKKDFGAQLDWYYLLLCTDDRKHGDKVRAIRAELRADTIVVVVEPPDAQSFYAMEETMIDAVSDKLLNSDDYVRRQAREQIAGIGKRKLILLLSCLVHAIEEMKNFSIADEFVIHNDHLHDFEATHPGNYVPLLEDVSAMEGHFFFRDADVEGLRIYQDSVSAIVALYYDAKVRYGHEGDDAVQYLFTFLKLSA
;
A
#
# COMPACT_ATOMS: atom_id res chain seq x y z
N MET A 1 10.49 -7.33 -10.66
CA MET A 1 9.91 -7.60 -12.00
C MET A 1 10.44 -6.57 -12.98
N ASN A 2 10.93 -6.96 -14.15
CA ASN A 2 11.13 -6.03 -15.27
C ASN A 2 9.77 -5.84 -15.94
N PHE A 3 9.10 -4.72 -15.67
CA PHE A 3 7.83 -4.41 -16.32
C PHE A 3 8.09 -3.85 -17.71
N ASN A 4 8.21 -4.74 -18.70
CA ASN A 4 8.09 -4.34 -20.11
C ASN A 4 6.61 -4.18 -20.53
N ASP A 5 5.68 -4.64 -19.70
CA ASP A 5 4.23 -4.47 -19.91
C ASP A 5 3.72 -3.24 -19.16
N PRO A 6 2.74 -2.52 -19.72
CA PRO A 6 2.20 -1.34 -19.09
C PRO A 6 1.46 -1.69 -17.79
N VAL A 7 1.80 -0.99 -16.70
CA VAL A 7 1.15 -1.15 -15.40
C VAL A 7 -0.37 -0.93 -15.52
N THR A 8 -1.15 -1.89 -15.01
CA THR A 8 -2.61 -1.89 -14.99
C THR A 8 -3.14 -1.85 -13.55
N PRO A 9 -4.42 -1.48 -13.32
CA PRO A 9 -5.04 -1.57 -11.99
C PRO A 9 -4.95 -2.98 -11.39
N ALA A 10 -5.00 -4.03 -12.21
CA ALA A 10 -4.81 -5.40 -11.78
C ALA A 10 -3.40 -5.65 -11.23
N THR A 11 -2.38 -5.15 -11.94
CA THR A 11 -0.99 -5.23 -11.49
C THR A 11 -0.77 -4.52 -10.16
N VAL A 12 -1.36 -3.32 -10.00
CA VAL A 12 -1.26 -2.54 -8.75
C VAL A 12 -1.97 -3.25 -7.60
N LEU A 13 -3.19 -3.75 -7.80
CA LEU A 13 -3.91 -4.52 -6.78
C LEU A 13 -3.15 -5.78 -6.37
N GLY A 14 -2.60 -6.52 -7.34
CA GLY A 14 -1.76 -7.68 -7.07
C GLY A 14 -0.55 -7.33 -6.22
N GLU A 15 0.15 -6.24 -6.54
CA GLU A 15 1.31 -5.81 -5.75
C GLU A 15 0.94 -5.28 -4.36
N LEU A 16 -0.21 -4.63 -4.18
CA LEU A 16 -0.67 -4.22 -2.86
C LEU A 16 -0.97 -5.45 -1.97
N ILE A 17 -1.52 -6.51 -2.55
CA ILE A 17 -1.76 -7.77 -1.84
C ILE A 17 -0.43 -8.48 -1.51
N CYS A 18 0.53 -8.51 -2.44
CA CYS A 18 1.86 -9.05 -2.18
C CYS A 18 2.63 -8.21 -1.15
N TYR A 19 2.45 -6.89 -1.14
CA TYR A 19 3.02 -6.02 -0.15
C TYR A 19 2.44 -6.30 1.24
N ALA A 20 1.13 -6.57 1.33
CA ALA A 20 0.47 -7.04 2.55
C ALA A 20 1.09 -8.36 3.06
N GLN A 21 1.36 -9.33 2.17
CA GLN A 21 2.04 -10.58 2.52
C GLN A 21 3.45 -10.37 3.11
N ALA A 22 4.16 -9.36 2.63
CA ALA A 22 5.55 -9.08 3.00
C ALA A 22 5.68 -8.31 4.32
N GLN A 23 4.58 -7.84 4.92
CA GLN A 23 4.59 -7.17 6.22
C GLN A 23 4.36 -8.21 7.33
N PRO A 24 5.41 -8.65 8.05
CA PRO A 24 5.26 -9.62 9.12
C PRO A 24 4.54 -8.95 10.28
N GLU A 25 3.39 -9.49 10.65
CA GLU A 25 2.78 -9.30 11.98
C GLU A 25 2.33 -7.87 12.30
N HIS A 26 1.53 -7.25 11.42
CA HIS A 26 0.75 -6.09 11.84
C HIS A 26 -0.66 -6.50 12.28
N SER A 27 -0.94 -6.15 13.54
CA SER A 27 -2.22 -6.15 14.25
C SER A 27 -2.74 -7.49 14.78
N GLN A 28 -2.12 -7.98 15.87
CA GLN A 28 -2.80 -8.86 16.85
C GLN A 28 -4.11 -8.25 17.41
N SER A 29 -4.43 -6.98 17.09
CA SER A 29 -5.62 -6.28 17.56
C SER A 29 -6.78 -6.21 16.55
N PHE A 30 -6.59 -6.57 15.28
CA PHE A 30 -7.67 -6.47 14.29
C PHE A 30 -8.24 -7.87 14.00
N SER A 31 -9.57 -7.98 14.01
CA SER A 31 -10.29 -9.24 13.80
C SER A 31 -11.50 -9.01 12.91
N PHE A 32 -11.68 -9.88 11.92
CA PHE A 32 -12.86 -9.90 11.07
C PHE A 32 -14.14 -10.34 11.79
N SER A 33 -14.05 -10.90 12.99
CA SER A 33 -15.20 -11.45 13.75
C SER A 33 -16.29 -10.42 14.07
N HIS A 34 -15.99 -9.13 14.00
CA HIS A 34 -16.94 -8.05 14.31
C HIS A 34 -17.45 -7.31 13.07
N LEU A 35 -16.91 -7.61 11.88
CA LEU A 35 -17.22 -6.91 10.65
C LEU A 35 -18.27 -7.69 9.85
N LYS A 36 -19.29 -6.99 9.37
CA LYS A 36 -20.33 -7.58 8.53
C LYS A 36 -20.01 -7.32 7.06
N LEU A 37 -20.43 -8.27 6.22
CA LEU A 37 -20.18 -8.23 4.78
C LEU A 37 -20.64 -6.92 4.14
N ASP A 38 -21.92 -6.56 4.30
CA ASP A 38 -22.52 -5.45 3.55
C ASP A 38 -22.25 -4.06 4.16
N SER A 39 -22.16 -3.97 5.49
CA SER A 39 -22.00 -2.70 6.20
C SER A 39 -20.55 -2.30 6.44
N ASP A 40 -19.61 -3.25 6.44
CA ASP A 40 -18.22 -2.99 6.81
C ASP A 40 -17.24 -3.46 5.72
N LEU A 41 -17.24 -4.76 5.39
CA LEU A 41 -16.23 -5.34 4.49
C LEU A 41 -16.34 -4.79 3.06
N CYS A 42 -17.51 -4.90 2.44
CA CYS A 42 -17.73 -4.41 1.08
C CYS A 42 -17.49 -2.89 0.97
N PRO A 43 -17.91 -2.04 1.92
CA PRO A 43 -17.51 -0.63 1.94
C PRO A 43 -16.01 -0.41 2.04
N GLY A 44 -15.34 -1.06 3.00
CA GLY A 44 -13.90 -0.88 3.17
C GLY A 44 -13.11 -1.28 1.93
N PHE A 45 -13.37 -2.45 1.35
CA PHE A 45 -12.70 -2.85 0.10
C PHE A 45 -13.08 -1.98 -1.09
N HIS A 46 -14.30 -1.44 -1.12
CA HIS A 46 -14.71 -0.49 -2.16
C HIS A 46 -13.86 0.76 -2.13
N ASP A 47 -13.61 1.32 -0.95
CA ASP A 47 -12.81 2.53 -0.82
C ASP A 47 -11.35 2.27 -1.21
N LYS A 48 -10.80 1.10 -0.87
CA LYS A 48 -9.46 0.67 -1.34
C LYS A 48 -9.41 0.57 -2.87
N ALA A 49 -10.38 -0.11 -3.48
CA ALA A 49 -10.46 -0.27 -4.93
C ALA A 49 -10.62 1.08 -5.64
N ALA A 50 -11.45 1.97 -5.11
CA ALA A 50 -11.65 3.31 -5.63
C ALA A 50 -10.37 4.14 -5.55
N ARG A 51 -9.61 4.05 -4.43
CA ARG A 51 -8.31 4.73 -4.27
C ARG A 51 -7.27 4.24 -5.26
N ILE A 52 -7.20 2.92 -5.50
CA ILE A 52 -6.31 2.33 -6.51
C ILE A 52 -6.62 2.92 -7.88
N LEU A 53 -7.90 2.93 -8.30
CA LEU A 53 -8.27 3.46 -9.61
C LEU A 53 -8.06 4.97 -9.72
N ALA A 54 -8.39 5.73 -8.67
CA ALA A 54 -8.15 7.18 -8.62
C ALA A 54 -6.65 7.53 -8.71
N SER A 55 -5.76 6.63 -8.30
CA SER A 55 -4.32 6.82 -8.48
C SER A 55 -3.92 6.87 -9.95
N PHE A 56 -4.62 6.17 -10.85
CA PHE A 56 -4.31 6.18 -12.28
C PHE A 56 -4.69 7.49 -12.95
N ASP A 57 -5.81 8.12 -12.56
CA ASP A 57 -6.29 9.38 -13.15
C ASP A 57 -5.27 10.52 -13.02
N LYS A 58 -4.40 10.44 -12.01
CA LYS A 58 -3.32 11.39 -11.77
C LYS A 58 -2.19 11.29 -12.81
N TYR A 59 -2.07 10.18 -13.52
CA TYR A 59 -0.94 9.90 -14.42
C TYR A 59 -1.36 9.57 -15.85
N ARG A 60 -2.54 8.98 -16.03
CA ARG A 60 -3.01 8.46 -17.31
C ARG A 60 -4.50 8.72 -17.43
N SER A 61 -4.94 9.05 -18.65
CA SER A 61 -6.37 9.09 -18.94
C SER A 61 -6.91 7.65 -18.94
N ILE A 62 -7.73 7.35 -17.94
CA ILE A 62 -8.45 6.08 -17.83
C ILE A 62 -9.92 6.37 -17.56
N THR A 63 -10.82 5.51 -18.05
CA THR A 63 -12.22 5.50 -17.61
C THR A 63 -12.37 4.38 -16.61
N TYR A 64 -12.97 4.65 -15.44
CA TYR A 64 -13.13 3.61 -14.42
C TYR A 64 -14.38 3.80 -13.57
N ASP A 65 -14.83 2.71 -12.97
CA ASP A 65 -15.77 2.72 -11.86
C ASP A 65 -15.55 1.50 -10.96
N VAL A 66 -16.05 1.60 -9.72
CA VAL A 66 -16.19 0.46 -8.82
C VAL A 66 -17.69 0.21 -8.66
N GLN A 67 -18.12 -1.00 -8.97
CA GLN A 67 -19.53 -1.39 -8.93
C GLN A 67 -19.75 -2.48 -7.90
N ARG A 68 -20.91 -2.43 -7.25
CA ARG A 68 -21.49 -3.58 -6.54
C ARG A 68 -22.55 -4.21 -7.41
N PRO A 69 -22.28 -5.36 -8.06
CA PRO A 69 -23.27 -6.01 -8.90
C PRO A 69 -24.51 -6.35 -8.09
N ARG A 70 -25.70 -5.93 -8.55
CA ARG A 70 -26.97 -6.31 -7.90
C ARG A 70 -27.27 -7.81 -8.03
N LYS A 71 -26.68 -8.45 -9.03
CA LYS A 71 -26.71 -9.88 -9.34
C LYS A 71 -25.38 -10.23 -9.98
N GLY A 72 -24.85 -11.39 -9.67
CA GLY A 72 -23.64 -11.91 -10.31
C GLY A 72 -22.66 -12.53 -9.32
N GLY A 73 -21.62 -13.10 -9.89
CA GLY A 73 -20.65 -13.92 -9.20
C GLY A 73 -19.63 -13.19 -8.33
N ALA A 74 -19.73 -11.87 -8.17
CA ALA A 74 -18.77 -11.05 -7.44
C ALA A 74 -19.49 -10.07 -6.51
N ASP A 75 -18.90 -9.80 -5.35
CA ASP A 75 -19.43 -8.84 -4.39
C ASP A 75 -19.07 -7.40 -4.81
N MET A 76 -17.96 -7.25 -5.54
CA MET A 76 -17.53 -5.99 -6.14
C MET A 76 -16.80 -6.20 -7.46
N VAL A 77 -16.82 -5.20 -8.33
CA VAL A 77 -16.13 -5.21 -9.62
C VAL A 77 -15.48 -3.86 -9.88
N MET A 78 -14.19 -3.87 -10.21
CA MET A 78 -13.48 -2.72 -10.74
C MET A 78 -13.53 -2.79 -12.27
N ARG A 79 -14.19 -1.83 -12.91
CA ARG A 79 -14.15 -1.66 -14.36
C ARG A 79 -13.13 -0.60 -14.69
N TYR A 80 -12.33 -0.86 -15.72
CA TYR A 80 -11.41 0.14 -16.22
C TYR A 80 -11.19 -0.02 -17.73
N SER A 81 -10.87 1.07 -18.41
CA SER A 81 -10.42 1.07 -19.80
C SER A 81 -9.36 2.14 -20.00
N SER A 82 -8.39 1.84 -20.86
CA SER A 82 -7.34 2.78 -21.22
C SER A 82 -6.95 2.59 -22.68
N THR A 83 -6.75 3.69 -23.39
CA THR A 83 -6.23 3.67 -24.77
C THR A 83 -4.81 3.11 -24.83
N ALA A 84 -4.02 3.31 -23.77
CA ALA A 84 -2.63 2.85 -23.69
C ALA A 84 -2.52 1.33 -23.42
N ASN A 85 -3.43 0.76 -22.62
CA ASN A 85 -3.28 -0.62 -22.13
C ASN A 85 -4.29 -1.60 -22.74
N SER A 86 -5.50 -1.15 -23.09
CA SER A 86 -6.59 -2.02 -23.55
C SER A 86 -7.15 -1.63 -24.93
N ALA A 87 -6.46 -0.74 -25.66
CA ALA A 87 -6.95 -0.15 -26.91
C ALA A 87 -8.37 0.45 -26.76
N GLY A 88 -8.71 0.92 -25.56
CA GLY A 88 -10.04 1.43 -25.22
C GLY A 88 -11.09 0.38 -24.86
N ASN A 89 -10.76 -0.92 -24.91
CA ASN A 89 -11.67 -1.97 -24.46
C ASN A 89 -11.81 -1.99 -22.93
N GLU A 90 -13.01 -2.31 -22.46
CA GLU A 90 -13.28 -2.49 -21.03
C GLU A 90 -12.62 -3.77 -20.51
N ARG A 91 -12.08 -3.64 -19.30
CA ARG A 91 -11.42 -4.69 -18.52
C ARG A 91 -12.02 -4.69 -17.13
N TYR A 92 -12.05 -5.86 -16.51
CA TYR A 92 -12.72 -6.06 -15.23
C TYR A 92 -11.83 -6.81 -14.25
N ILE A 93 -11.84 -6.38 -13.00
CA ILE A 93 -11.32 -7.13 -11.86
C ILE A 93 -12.51 -7.42 -10.95
N ALA A 94 -12.80 -8.69 -10.74
CA ALA A 94 -13.86 -9.10 -9.83
C ALA A 94 -13.28 -9.38 -8.45
N MET A 95 -14.02 -9.02 -7.40
CA MET A 95 -13.68 -9.35 -6.03
C MET A 95 -14.86 -10.07 -5.37
N GLY A 96 -14.60 -11.27 -4.87
CA GLY A 96 -15.50 -12.01 -4.00
C GLY A 96 -15.02 -11.94 -2.56
N VAL A 97 -15.94 -11.68 -1.64
CA VAL A 97 -15.65 -11.59 -0.20
C VAL A 97 -16.37 -12.73 0.51
N ILE A 98 -15.64 -13.50 1.30
CA ILE A 98 -16.20 -14.51 2.20
C ILE A 98 -15.98 -14.01 3.62
N SER A 99 -17.09 -13.70 4.31
CA SER A 99 -17.06 -13.09 5.63
C SER A 99 -16.80 -14.13 6.73
N PHE A 100 -16.42 -13.66 7.93
CA PHE A 100 -16.24 -14.52 9.10
C PHE A 100 -17.51 -15.34 9.39
N ASP A 101 -18.68 -14.69 9.32
CA ASP A 101 -19.99 -15.33 9.50
C ASP A 101 -20.28 -16.42 8.46
N ASP A 102 -19.74 -16.31 7.24
CA ASP A 102 -19.86 -17.38 6.24
C ASP A 102 -19.07 -18.62 6.63
N PHE A 103 -17.91 -18.45 7.28
CA PHE A 103 -17.11 -19.55 7.81
C PHE A 103 -17.74 -20.21 9.04
N GLU A 104 -18.52 -19.48 9.86
CA GLU A 104 -19.26 -20.06 10.99
C GLU A 104 -20.41 -20.97 10.56
N LYS A 105 -20.95 -20.79 9.34
CA LYS A 105 -22.06 -21.61 8.85
C LYS A 105 -21.59 -23.06 8.63
N ASN A 106 -22.42 -24.01 9.03
CA ASN A 106 -22.16 -25.46 8.93
C ASN A 106 -22.26 -26.03 7.49
N GLY A 107 -22.10 -25.20 6.46
CA GLY A 107 -22.18 -25.61 5.05
C GLY A 107 -20.81 -25.65 4.37
N ASP A 108 -20.69 -26.45 3.31
CA ASP A 108 -19.53 -26.41 2.44
C ASP A 108 -19.52 -25.09 1.64
N LEU A 109 -18.43 -24.33 1.78
CA LEU A 109 -18.23 -23.05 1.10
C LEU A 109 -17.72 -23.26 -0.33
N VAL A 110 -17.01 -24.35 -0.60
CA VAL A 110 -16.32 -24.56 -1.88
C VAL A 110 -17.29 -24.56 -3.07
N PRO A 111 -18.43 -25.29 -3.05
CA PRO A 111 -19.40 -25.24 -4.14
C PRO A 111 -20.00 -23.85 -4.36
N LYS A 112 -20.25 -23.10 -3.28
CA LYS A 112 -20.80 -21.74 -3.36
C LYS A 112 -19.80 -20.78 -4.00
N ILE A 113 -18.54 -20.84 -3.57
CA ILE A 113 -17.44 -20.04 -4.12
C ILE A 113 -17.24 -20.36 -5.60
N LYS A 114 -17.23 -21.64 -5.99
CA LYS A 114 -17.14 -22.03 -7.41
C LYS A 114 -18.32 -21.53 -8.24
N GLY A 115 -19.54 -21.57 -7.70
CA GLY A 115 -20.71 -21.00 -8.34
C GLY A 115 -20.54 -19.52 -8.63
N LYS A 116 -20.12 -18.74 -7.62
CA LYS A 116 -19.77 -17.32 -7.76
C LYS A 116 -18.70 -17.08 -8.84
N ILE A 117 -17.57 -17.78 -8.77
CA ILE A 117 -16.48 -17.63 -9.76
C ILE A 117 -16.97 -17.98 -11.17
N TYR A 118 -17.75 -19.05 -11.33
CA TYR A 118 -18.32 -19.45 -12.62
C TYR A 118 -19.26 -18.38 -13.19
N GLU A 119 -20.12 -17.78 -12.37
CA GLU A 119 -20.99 -16.68 -12.78
C GLU A 119 -20.17 -15.46 -13.22
N ALA A 120 -19.15 -15.06 -12.46
CA ALA A 120 -18.29 -13.93 -12.85
C ALA A 120 -17.56 -14.20 -14.17
N LYS A 121 -17.03 -15.41 -14.37
CA LYS A 121 -16.40 -15.82 -15.63
C LYS A 121 -17.38 -15.78 -16.81
N LYS A 122 -18.63 -16.18 -16.58
CA LYS A 122 -19.67 -16.14 -17.60
C LYS A 122 -20.07 -14.72 -17.95
N ASP A 123 -20.19 -13.84 -16.95
CA ASP A 123 -20.67 -12.47 -17.12
C ASP A 123 -19.61 -11.57 -17.80
N PHE A 124 -18.34 -11.71 -17.43
CA PHE A 124 -17.25 -10.86 -17.93
C PHE A 124 -16.38 -11.52 -19.01
N GLY A 125 -16.40 -12.86 -19.13
CA GLY A 125 -15.70 -13.59 -20.18
C GLY A 125 -14.21 -13.26 -20.28
N ALA A 126 -13.74 -13.01 -21.51
CA ALA A 126 -12.34 -12.66 -21.79
C ALA A 126 -11.92 -11.26 -21.29
N GLN A 127 -12.88 -10.43 -20.86
CA GLN A 127 -12.61 -9.11 -20.30
C GLN A 127 -12.32 -9.16 -18.80
N LEU A 128 -12.46 -10.33 -18.15
CA LEU A 128 -12.06 -10.53 -16.76
C LEU A 128 -10.55 -10.77 -16.69
N ASP A 129 -9.83 -9.85 -16.06
CA ASP A 129 -8.39 -9.94 -15.86
C ASP A 129 -8.09 -10.91 -14.73
N TRP A 130 -8.73 -10.68 -13.59
CA TRP A 130 -8.54 -11.43 -12.35
C TRP A 130 -9.81 -11.49 -11.53
N TYR A 131 -9.95 -12.56 -10.77
CA TYR A 131 -10.92 -12.71 -9.70
C TYR A 131 -10.19 -12.86 -8.37
N TYR A 132 -10.27 -11.86 -7.50
CA TYR A 132 -9.69 -11.93 -6.16
C TYR A 132 -10.73 -12.45 -5.18
N LEU A 133 -10.43 -13.57 -4.53
CA LEU A 133 -11.24 -14.13 -3.46
C LEU A 133 -10.65 -13.76 -2.10
N LEU A 134 -11.27 -12.79 -1.43
CA LEU A 134 -10.86 -12.28 -0.12
C LEU A 134 -11.48 -13.15 0.98
N LEU A 135 -10.64 -13.87 1.72
CA LEU A 135 -11.06 -14.72 2.83
C LEU A 135 -10.99 -13.96 4.15
N CYS A 136 -12.05 -13.23 4.49
CA CYS A 136 -12.10 -12.37 5.68
C CYS A 136 -12.48 -13.17 6.93
N THR A 137 -11.54 -13.96 7.45
CA THR A 137 -11.78 -14.81 8.62
C THR A 137 -10.55 -14.91 9.54
N ASP A 138 -10.60 -15.76 10.57
CA ASP A 138 -9.44 -16.10 11.40
C ASP A 138 -8.83 -17.42 10.92
N ASP A 139 -7.57 -17.37 10.47
CA ASP A 139 -6.85 -18.54 9.98
C ASP A 139 -6.62 -19.59 11.08
N ARG A 140 -6.47 -19.17 12.35
CA ARG A 140 -6.32 -20.10 13.48
C ARG A 140 -7.60 -20.87 13.75
N LYS A 141 -8.76 -20.23 13.53
CA LYS A 141 -10.08 -20.83 13.76
C LYS A 141 -10.55 -21.67 12.56
N HIS A 142 -10.33 -21.20 11.34
CA HIS A 142 -10.91 -21.76 10.13
C HIS A 142 -9.88 -22.30 9.12
N GLY A 143 -8.62 -22.48 9.54
CA GLY A 143 -7.52 -22.88 8.66
C GLY A 143 -7.77 -24.13 7.81
N ASP A 144 -8.51 -25.14 8.32
CA ASP A 144 -8.90 -26.31 7.51
C ASP A 144 -9.78 -25.94 6.31
N LYS A 145 -10.77 -25.06 6.51
CA LYS A 145 -11.65 -24.57 5.45
C LYS A 145 -10.89 -23.70 4.45
N VAL A 146 -10.01 -22.83 4.95
CA VAL A 146 -9.13 -21.98 4.12
C VAL A 146 -8.23 -22.85 3.22
N ARG A 147 -7.58 -23.87 3.80
CA ARG A 147 -6.75 -24.81 3.04
C ARG A 147 -7.54 -25.58 1.98
N ALA A 148 -8.74 -26.02 2.30
CA ALA A 148 -9.61 -26.71 1.35
C ALA A 148 -9.98 -25.81 0.15
N ILE A 149 -10.39 -24.57 0.41
CA ILE A 149 -10.69 -23.57 -0.64
C ILE A 149 -9.47 -23.33 -1.52
N ARG A 150 -8.30 -23.09 -0.92
CA ARG A 150 -7.06 -22.84 -1.66
C ARG A 150 -6.65 -24.03 -2.52
N ALA A 151 -6.73 -25.25 -1.99
CA ALA A 151 -6.37 -26.47 -2.71
C ALA A 151 -7.27 -26.65 -3.94
N GLU A 152 -8.58 -26.42 -3.78
CA GLU A 152 -9.56 -26.60 -4.85
C GLU A 152 -9.42 -25.57 -5.98
N LEU A 153 -9.05 -24.32 -5.64
CA LEU A 153 -8.95 -23.23 -6.60
C LEU A 153 -7.55 -23.08 -7.22
N ARG A 154 -6.57 -23.87 -6.79
CA ARG A 154 -5.16 -23.77 -7.20
C ARG A 154 -4.94 -23.86 -8.72
N ALA A 155 -5.76 -24.63 -9.41
CA ALA A 155 -5.65 -24.83 -10.86
C ALA A 155 -6.23 -23.69 -11.69
N ASP A 156 -6.94 -22.74 -11.06
CA ASP A 156 -7.64 -21.67 -11.74
C ASP A 156 -6.72 -20.45 -11.90
N THR A 157 -6.17 -20.25 -13.10
CA THR A 157 -5.11 -19.27 -13.34
C THR A 157 -5.56 -17.82 -13.26
N ILE A 158 -6.86 -17.54 -13.25
CA ILE A 158 -7.38 -16.17 -13.12
C ILE A 158 -7.86 -15.86 -11.69
N VAL A 159 -7.90 -16.86 -10.81
CA VAL A 159 -8.39 -16.71 -9.44
C VAL A 159 -7.19 -16.54 -8.51
N VAL A 160 -7.19 -15.45 -7.76
CA VAL A 160 -6.23 -15.21 -6.69
C VAL A 160 -6.94 -15.38 -5.36
N VAL A 161 -6.59 -16.42 -4.61
CA VAL A 161 -7.08 -16.62 -3.25
C VAL A 161 -6.21 -15.79 -2.32
N VAL A 162 -6.81 -14.78 -1.70
CA VAL A 162 -6.15 -13.91 -0.71
C VAL A 162 -6.43 -14.50 0.67
N GLU A 163 -5.37 -15.00 1.32
CA GLU A 163 -5.47 -15.65 2.61
C GLU A 163 -5.85 -14.66 3.73
N PRO A 164 -6.38 -15.14 4.87
CA PRO A 164 -6.89 -14.23 5.89
C PRO A 164 -5.91 -13.18 6.41
N PRO A 165 -4.62 -13.50 6.69
CA PRO A 165 -3.65 -12.49 7.11
C PRO A 165 -3.42 -11.39 6.06
N ASP A 166 -3.42 -11.78 4.77
CA ASP A 166 -3.20 -10.87 3.65
C ASP A 166 -4.44 -9.98 3.43
N ALA A 167 -5.63 -10.58 3.50
CA ALA A 167 -6.90 -9.86 3.38
C ALA A 167 -7.05 -8.85 4.52
N GLN A 168 -6.64 -9.21 5.74
CA GLN A 168 -6.61 -8.32 6.89
C GLN A 168 -5.64 -7.16 6.68
N SER A 169 -4.41 -7.46 6.27
CA SER A 169 -3.39 -6.45 6.04
C SER A 169 -3.79 -5.49 4.91
N PHE A 170 -4.38 -6.00 3.83
CA PHE A 170 -4.92 -5.18 2.75
C PHE A 170 -6.11 -4.33 3.18
N TYR A 171 -7.03 -4.87 3.99
CA TYR A 171 -8.17 -4.11 4.52
C TYR A 171 -7.73 -2.97 5.44
N ALA A 172 -6.74 -3.24 6.31
CA ALA A 172 -6.19 -2.26 7.25
C ALA A 172 -5.18 -1.28 6.62
N MET A 173 -4.77 -1.51 5.36
CA MET A 173 -3.76 -0.71 4.67
C MET A 173 -4.17 0.76 4.58
N GLU A 174 -3.31 1.67 5.03
CA GLU A 174 -3.56 3.11 4.96
C GLU A 174 -3.59 3.63 3.51
N GLU A 175 -4.32 4.72 3.28
CA GLU A 175 -4.42 5.32 1.94
C GLU A 175 -3.05 5.80 1.41
N THR A 176 -2.23 6.38 2.29
CA THR A 176 -0.85 6.83 2.00
C THR A 176 0.01 5.70 1.44
N MET A 177 -0.18 4.48 1.95
CA MET A 177 0.53 3.29 1.48
C MET A 177 0.05 2.85 0.09
N ILE A 178 -1.26 2.87 -0.15
CA ILE A 178 -1.84 2.57 -1.47
C ILE A 178 -1.30 3.56 -2.49
N ASP A 179 -1.28 4.85 -2.15
CA ASP A 179 -0.80 5.91 -3.02
C ASP A 179 0.69 5.76 -3.34
N ALA A 180 1.52 5.52 -2.32
CA ALA A 180 2.97 5.37 -2.49
C ALA A 180 3.34 4.15 -3.33
N VAL A 181 2.68 2.99 -3.11
CA VAL A 181 2.91 1.78 -3.92
C VAL A 181 2.40 1.99 -5.34
N SER A 182 1.22 2.60 -5.51
CA SER A 182 0.66 2.91 -6.83
C SER A 182 1.58 3.85 -7.62
N ASP A 183 2.06 4.92 -6.99
CA ASP A 183 2.98 5.87 -7.63
C ASP A 183 4.30 5.20 -8.04
N LYS A 184 4.88 4.40 -7.13
CA LYS A 184 6.11 3.66 -7.38
C LYS A 184 6.02 2.75 -8.60
N LEU A 185 4.86 2.14 -8.83
CA LEU A 185 4.62 1.28 -10.00
C LEU A 185 4.31 2.10 -11.26
N LEU A 186 3.48 3.13 -11.16
CA LEU A 186 3.01 3.88 -12.33
C LEU A 186 4.10 4.71 -13.01
N ASN A 187 5.10 5.17 -12.25
CA ASN A 187 6.22 5.99 -12.72
C ASN A 187 7.57 5.49 -12.20
N SER A 188 7.86 4.21 -12.38
CA SER A 188 9.15 3.63 -11.95
C SER A 188 10.37 4.33 -12.57
N ASP A 189 10.21 4.85 -13.79
CA ASP A 189 11.29 5.39 -14.63
C ASP A 189 11.44 6.91 -14.57
N ASP A 190 10.62 7.58 -13.75
CA ASP A 190 10.71 9.02 -13.57
C ASP A 190 12.06 9.42 -12.96
N TYR A 191 12.68 10.43 -13.55
CA TYR A 191 14.03 10.87 -13.19
C TYR A 191 14.11 11.34 -11.72
N VAL A 192 13.12 12.11 -11.26
CA VAL A 192 13.09 12.65 -9.90
C VAL A 192 12.91 11.52 -8.88
N ARG A 193 11.99 10.59 -9.14
CA ARG A 193 11.77 9.39 -8.30
C ARG A 193 13.02 8.53 -8.20
N ARG A 194 13.75 8.32 -9.31
CA ARG A 194 15.03 7.59 -9.32
C ARG A 194 16.08 8.34 -8.51
N GLN A 195 16.23 9.65 -8.74
CA GLN A 195 17.20 10.48 -8.02
C GLN A 195 16.92 10.50 -6.51
N ALA A 196 15.66 10.52 -6.09
CA ALA A 196 15.28 10.46 -4.68
C ALA A 196 15.73 9.15 -4.02
N ARG A 197 15.61 8.01 -4.72
CA ARG A 197 16.12 6.71 -4.24
C ARG A 197 17.65 6.67 -4.19
N GLU A 198 18.32 7.29 -5.16
CA GLU A 198 19.79 7.40 -5.18
C GLU A 198 20.31 8.27 -4.04
N GLN A 199 19.64 9.38 -3.70
CA GLN A 199 20.00 10.25 -2.58
C GLN A 199 19.95 9.53 -1.22
N ILE A 200 19.06 8.54 -1.07
CA ILE A 200 18.92 7.74 0.15
C ILE A 200 19.61 6.38 0.05
N ALA A 201 20.37 6.12 -1.00
CA ALA A 201 20.98 4.80 -1.21
C ALA A 201 21.92 4.44 -0.04
N GLY A 202 21.72 3.26 0.55
CA GLY A 202 22.51 2.79 1.68
C GLY A 202 22.09 3.34 3.05
N ILE A 203 21.10 4.25 3.11
CA ILE A 203 20.52 4.66 4.39
C ILE A 203 19.63 3.52 4.92
N GLY A 204 19.87 3.09 6.17
CA GLY A 204 19.03 2.08 6.80
C GLY A 204 17.60 2.61 7.06
N LYS A 205 16.61 1.72 7.19
CA LYS A 205 15.19 2.10 7.39
C LYS A 205 14.97 3.04 8.57
N ARG A 206 15.64 2.79 9.71
CA ARG A 206 15.57 3.64 10.91
C ARG A 206 16.06 5.08 10.66
N LYS A 207 17.19 5.21 9.96
CA LYS A 207 17.74 6.52 9.58
C LYS A 207 16.87 7.20 8.53
N LEU A 208 16.27 6.43 7.61
CA LEU A 208 15.34 6.96 6.62
C LEU A 208 14.11 7.59 7.28
N ILE A 209 13.44 6.89 8.21
CA ILE A 209 12.25 7.43 8.86
C ILE A 209 12.59 8.70 9.66
N LEU A 210 13.73 8.71 10.35
CA LEU A 210 14.21 9.90 11.06
C LEU A 210 14.48 11.07 10.10
N LEU A 211 15.18 10.84 8.99
CA LEU A 211 15.47 11.86 7.97
C LEU A 211 14.18 12.45 7.39
N LEU A 212 13.21 11.60 7.04
CA LEU A 212 11.96 12.05 6.44
C LEU A 212 11.09 12.84 7.42
N SER A 213 10.99 12.36 8.67
CA SER A 213 10.32 13.07 9.77
C SER A 213 10.92 14.46 10.00
N CYS A 214 12.25 14.52 10.09
CA CYS A 214 13.03 15.75 10.15
C CYS A 214 12.77 16.69 8.96
N LEU A 215 12.78 16.16 7.74
CA LEU A 215 12.61 16.93 6.51
C LEU A 215 11.20 17.54 6.40
N VAL A 216 10.17 16.74 6.64
CA VAL A 216 8.77 17.21 6.57
C VAL A 216 8.53 18.29 7.61
N HIS A 217 8.97 18.08 8.87
CA HIS A 217 8.87 19.09 9.92
C HIS A 217 9.61 20.39 9.55
N ALA A 218 10.83 20.28 9.00
CA ALA A 218 11.61 21.44 8.63
C ALA A 218 11.01 22.26 7.46
N ILE A 219 10.27 21.59 6.57
CA ILE A 219 9.58 22.23 5.43
C ILE A 219 8.27 22.88 5.89
N GLU A 220 7.45 22.16 6.65
CA GLU A 220 6.09 22.58 6.99
C GLU A 220 6.05 23.59 8.15
N GLU A 221 6.78 23.30 9.23
CA GLU A 221 6.73 24.08 10.47
C GLU A 221 7.76 25.21 10.45
N MET A 222 9.02 24.87 10.18
CA MET A 222 10.14 25.81 10.32
C MET A 222 10.40 26.64 9.05
N LYS A 223 9.99 26.12 7.88
CA LYS A 223 10.11 26.75 6.55
C LYS A 223 11.52 27.23 6.18
N ASN A 224 12.54 26.66 6.81
CA ASN A 224 13.93 27.09 6.67
C ASN A 224 14.94 25.92 6.75
N PHE A 225 14.47 24.67 6.63
CA PHE A 225 15.30 23.46 6.69
C PHE A 225 16.15 23.33 7.98
N SER A 226 15.73 24.01 9.06
CA SER A 226 16.33 23.90 10.39
C SER A 226 15.42 23.10 11.32
N ILE A 227 16.01 22.37 12.26
CA ILE A 227 15.33 21.44 13.16
C ILE A 227 15.94 21.60 14.54
N ALA A 228 15.10 21.77 15.56
CA ALA A 228 15.56 21.81 16.95
C ALA A 228 16.03 20.42 17.41
N ASP A 229 17.08 20.35 18.21
CA ASP A 229 17.57 19.08 18.80
C ASP A 229 16.45 18.35 19.58
N GLU A 230 15.56 19.10 20.23
CA GLU A 230 14.40 18.57 20.96
C GLU A 230 13.47 17.71 20.08
N PHE A 231 13.21 18.14 18.84
CA PHE A 231 12.37 17.39 17.90
C PHE A 231 13.05 16.10 17.42
N VAL A 232 14.38 16.13 17.29
CA VAL A 232 15.17 14.96 16.92
C VAL A 232 15.14 13.92 18.04
N ILE A 233 15.31 14.36 19.29
CA ILE A 233 15.35 13.50 20.47
C ILE A 233 14.00 12.84 20.74
N HIS A 234 12.90 13.58 20.61
CA HIS A 234 11.54 13.11 20.89
C HIS A 234 10.77 12.82 19.59
N ASN A 235 11.42 12.17 18.62
CA ASN A 235 10.82 11.94 17.33
C ASN A 235 9.78 10.80 17.37
N ASP A 236 8.50 11.14 17.35
CA ASP A 236 7.39 10.18 17.45
C ASP A 236 7.45 9.11 16.34
N HIS A 237 7.70 9.49 15.09
CA HIS A 237 7.83 8.56 13.98
C HIS A 237 8.95 7.52 14.17
N LEU A 238 10.07 7.93 14.77
CA LEU A 238 11.16 7.02 15.09
C LEU A 238 10.76 6.05 16.22
N HIS A 239 10.11 6.56 17.27
CA HIS A 239 9.62 5.74 18.36
C HIS A 239 8.59 4.69 17.90
N ASP A 240 7.64 5.08 17.07
CA ASP A 240 6.65 4.18 16.48
C ASP A 240 7.30 3.13 15.56
N PHE A 241 8.31 3.54 14.79
CA PHE A 241 9.08 2.62 13.97
C PHE A 241 9.81 1.57 14.82
N GLU A 242 10.48 1.99 15.90
CA GLU A 242 11.21 1.08 16.80
C GLU A 242 10.27 0.14 17.56
N ALA A 243 9.08 0.60 17.94
CA ALA A 243 8.06 -0.22 18.60
C ALA A 243 7.52 -1.32 17.66
N THR A 244 7.38 -1.00 16.37
CA THR A 244 6.89 -1.95 15.35
C THR A 244 7.99 -2.82 14.74
N HIS A 245 9.25 -2.43 14.89
CA HIS A 245 10.42 -3.17 14.42
C HIS A 245 11.39 -3.37 15.58
N PRO A 246 11.15 -4.31 16.51
CA PRO A 246 12.05 -4.50 17.65
C PRO A 246 13.44 -4.92 17.18
N GLY A 247 14.47 -4.26 17.70
CA GLY A 247 15.86 -4.52 17.32
C GLY A 247 16.86 -3.94 18.32
N ASN A 248 18.11 -4.41 18.24
CA ASN A 248 19.21 -3.86 19.00
C ASN A 248 19.71 -2.59 18.29
N TYR A 249 18.99 -1.51 18.52
CA TYR A 249 19.29 -0.21 17.93
C TYR A 249 20.47 0.47 18.61
N VAL A 250 21.31 1.11 17.81
CA VAL A 250 22.35 2.02 18.31
C VAL A 250 21.70 3.25 18.95
N PRO A 251 22.39 3.96 19.86
CA PRO A 251 21.93 5.25 20.36
C PRO A 251 21.58 6.21 19.20
N LEU A 252 20.49 6.97 19.35
CA LEU A 252 20.02 7.94 18.34
C LEU A 252 21.14 8.89 17.89
N LEU A 253 22.00 9.31 18.83
CA LEU A 253 23.13 10.21 18.55
C LEU A 253 24.12 9.60 17.54
N GLU A 254 24.29 8.28 17.53
CA GLU A 254 25.14 7.60 16.53
C GLU A 254 24.51 7.62 15.14
N ASP A 255 23.19 7.49 15.06
CA ASP A 255 22.46 7.61 13.78
C ASP A 255 22.54 9.04 13.23
N VAL A 256 22.36 10.05 14.09
CA VAL A 256 22.53 11.46 13.72
C VAL A 256 23.97 11.71 13.26
N SER A 257 24.97 11.29 14.04
CA SER A 257 26.39 11.45 13.69
C SER A 257 26.74 10.77 12.36
N ALA A 258 26.13 9.63 12.06
CA ALA A 258 26.34 8.92 10.80
C ALA A 258 25.68 9.59 9.59
N MET A 259 24.73 10.51 9.82
CA MET A 259 24.07 11.31 8.78
C MET A 259 24.62 12.73 8.67
N GLU A 260 25.37 13.20 9.68
CA GLU A 260 26.07 14.48 9.66
C GLU A 260 27.14 14.51 8.55
N GLY A 261 27.29 15.67 7.92
CA GLY A 261 28.16 15.86 6.76
C GLY A 261 27.58 15.37 5.43
N HIS A 262 26.46 14.64 5.45
CA HIS A 262 25.75 14.24 4.24
C HIS A 262 24.33 14.80 4.16
N PHE A 263 23.50 14.55 5.18
CA PHE A 263 22.13 15.07 5.26
C PHE A 263 22.01 16.22 6.24
N PHE A 264 22.74 16.16 7.36
CA PHE A 264 22.67 17.17 8.40
C PHE A 264 23.98 17.93 8.58
N PHE A 265 23.88 19.17 9.05
CA PHE A 265 25.00 19.91 9.62
C PHE A 265 24.58 20.73 10.83
N ARG A 266 25.51 20.89 11.76
CA ARG A 266 25.37 21.80 12.90
C ARG A 266 25.92 23.15 12.51
N ASP A 267 25.05 24.15 12.51
CA ASP A 267 25.46 25.55 12.43
C ASP A 267 25.87 26.01 13.83
N ALA A 268 27.02 26.69 13.97
CA ALA A 268 27.52 27.12 15.28
C ALA A 268 26.55 28.11 15.97
N ASP A 269 25.70 28.77 15.18
CA ASP A 269 24.77 29.80 15.62
C ASP A 269 23.33 29.30 15.84
N VAL A 270 23.06 27.99 15.69
CA VAL A 270 21.70 27.41 15.82
C VAL A 270 21.72 26.25 16.81
N GLU A 271 20.84 26.29 17.82
CA GLU A 271 20.52 25.14 18.66
C GLU A 271 19.72 24.12 17.85
N GLY A 272 20.42 23.27 17.09
CA GLY A 272 19.80 22.22 16.30
C GLY A 272 20.60 21.76 15.09
N LEU A 273 19.90 21.10 14.17
CA LEU A 273 20.43 20.60 12.91
C LEU A 273 19.85 21.38 11.74
N ARG A 274 20.63 21.57 10.68
CA ARG A 274 20.14 21.99 9.37
C ARG A 274 20.28 20.87 8.36
N ILE A 275 19.33 20.81 7.42
CA ILE A 275 19.37 19.84 6.33
C ILE A 275 20.11 20.43 5.13
N TYR A 276 21.05 19.67 4.56
CA TYR A 276 21.65 19.97 3.26
C TYR A 276 20.62 19.80 2.15
N GLN A 277 20.05 20.91 1.68
CA GLN A 277 18.99 20.89 0.66
C GLN A 277 19.41 20.17 -0.63
N ASP A 278 20.66 20.33 -1.06
CA ASP A 278 21.19 19.68 -2.25
C ASP A 278 21.16 18.14 -2.12
N SER A 279 21.42 17.62 -0.92
CA SER A 279 21.44 16.18 -0.61
C SER A 279 20.04 15.56 -0.58
N VAL A 280 18.98 16.36 -0.44
CA VAL A 280 17.59 15.89 -0.36
C VAL A 280 16.68 16.48 -1.43
N SER A 281 17.22 17.19 -2.41
CA SER A 281 16.46 17.98 -3.39
C SER A 281 15.41 17.17 -4.16
N ALA A 282 15.70 15.92 -4.52
CA ALA A 282 14.73 15.06 -5.20
C ALA A 282 13.66 14.52 -4.24
N ILE A 283 14.01 14.30 -2.96
CA ILE A 283 13.05 13.94 -1.91
C ILE A 283 12.09 15.12 -1.65
N VAL A 284 12.60 16.35 -1.62
CA VAL A 284 11.78 17.57 -1.49
C VAL A 284 10.81 17.71 -2.66
N ALA A 285 11.28 17.48 -3.89
CA ALA A 285 10.41 17.47 -5.07
C ALA A 285 9.32 16.39 -4.98
N LEU A 286 9.68 15.18 -4.53
CA LEU A 286 8.73 14.09 -4.30
C LEU A 286 7.69 14.44 -3.21
N TYR A 287 8.12 15.09 -2.13
CA TYR A 287 7.21 15.59 -1.09
C TYR A 287 6.18 16.57 -1.66
N TYR A 288 6.61 17.55 -2.45
CA TYR A 288 5.67 18.51 -3.03
C TYR A 288 4.76 17.89 -4.09
N ASP A 289 5.24 16.91 -4.87
CA ASP A 289 4.36 16.12 -5.75
C ASP A 289 3.32 15.36 -4.92
N ALA A 290 3.72 14.71 -3.83
CA ALA A 290 2.82 13.99 -2.94
C ALA A 290 1.74 14.91 -2.34
N LYS A 291 2.16 16.08 -1.86
CA LYS A 291 1.28 17.11 -1.30
C LYS A 291 0.25 17.61 -2.31
N VAL A 292 0.69 17.98 -3.51
CA VAL A 292 -0.22 18.53 -4.54
C VAL A 292 -1.13 17.44 -5.13
N ARG A 293 -0.58 16.26 -5.37
CA ARG A 293 -1.26 15.19 -6.10
C ARG A 293 -2.17 14.35 -5.22
N TYR A 294 -1.83 14.18 -3.94
CA TYR A 294 -2.56 13.31 -3.00
C TYR A 294 -3.08 14.05 -1.77
N GLY A 295 -2.62 15.27 -1.49
CA GLY A 295 -2.99 16.02 -0.30
C GLY A 295 -2.25 15.57 0.97
N HIS A 296 -1.14 14.83 0.84
CA HIS A 296 -0.38 14.36 2.00
C HIS A 296 0.44 15.49 2.63
N GLU A 297 0.28 15.67 3.94
CA GLU A 297 0.99 16.62 4.80
C GLU A 297 1.34 15.93 6.14
N GLY A 298 2.28 16.47 6.92
CA GLY A 298 2.66 15.92 8.22
C GLY A 298 2.94 14.42 8.19
N ASP A 299 2.28 13.67 9.08
CA ASP A 299 2.44 12.23 9.25
C ASP A 299 2.17 11.44 7.96
N ASP A 300 1.15 11.84 7.19
CA ASP A 300 0.78 11.20 5.93
C ASP A 300 1.92 11.33 4.90
N ALA A 301 2.59 12.48 4.87
CA ALA A 301 3.71 12.73 3.98
C ALA A 301 4.93 11.88 4.38
N VAL A 302 5.22 11.78 5.67
CA VAL A 302 6.30 10.93 6.18
C VAL A 302 6.06 9.47 5.79
N GLN A 303 4.84 8.96 6.02
CA GLN A 303 4.47 7.58 5.72
C GLN A 303 4.48 7.27 4.22
N TYR A 304 3.97 8.20 3.40
CA TYR A 304 4.03 8.11 1.94
C TYR A 304 5.48 8.02 1.45
N LEU A 305 6.32 8.98 1.85
CA LEU A 305 7.72 9.05 1.42
C LEU A 305 8.50 7.83 1.89
N PHE A 306 8.28 7.39 3.13
CA PHE A 306 8.94 6.20 3.68
C PHE A 306 8.55 4.95 2.90
N THR A 307 7.26 4.76 2.61
CA THR A 307 6.77 3.63 1.81
C THR A 307 7.30 3.67 0.37
N PHE A 308 7.36 4.85 -0.23
CA PHE A 308 7.85 5.04 -1.58
C PHE A 308 9.36 4.74 -1.70
N LEU A 309 10.15 5.29 -0.76
CA LEU A 309 11.61 5.28 -0.81
C LEU A 309 12.22 4.03 -0.20
N LYS A 310 11.52 3.31 0.69
CA LYS A 310 12.06 2.05 1.20
C LYS A 310 12.29 1.09 0.03
N LEU A 311 13.53 0.65 -0.08
CA LEU A 311 13.93 -0.36 -1.05
C LEU A 311 13.15 -1.63 -0.73
N SER A 312 12.40 -2.12 -1.71
CA SER A 312 11.83 -3.46 -1.65
C SER A 312 13.03 -4.41 -1.66
N ALA A 313 13.24 -5.11 -0.55
CA ALA A 313 14.30 -6.10 -0.40
C ALA A 313 14.10 -7.26 -1.40
#